data_AF-A0A261BHA9-F1
#
_entry.id   AF-A0A261BHA9-F1
#
_cell.length_a   1.000
_cell.length_b   1.000
_cell.length_c   1.000
_cell.angle_alpha   90.00
_cell.angle_beta   90.00
_cell.angle_gamma   90.00
#
_symmetry.space_group_name_H-M   'P 1'
#
loop_
_entity.id
_entity.type
_entity.pdbx_description
1 polymer ?
#
loop_
_entity_poly.entity_id
_entity_poly.type
_entity_poly.pdbx_seq_one_letter_code
_entity_poly.pdbx_strand_id
1 'polypeptide(L)'
;MYGYLRETDDSTAINYSAYGKFLPGENTGFQLLTIGAKFLRIFRVNPYVLKEPGEDSEEWQQKTKLECMFSCRLLNKCHSVAVARVPREF
;
A
#
# COMPACT_ATOMS: atom_id res chain seq x y z
N MET A 1 -23.48 -27.67 -14.73
CA MET A 1 -22.75 -27.72 -13.45
C MET A 1 -22.43 -26.28 -13.07
N TYR A 2 -22.83 -25.83 -11.88
CA TYR A 2 -22.59 -24.47 -11.42
C TYR A 2 -21.60 -24.50 -10.25
N GLY A 3 -20.65 -23.57 -10.23
CA GLY A 3 -19.67 -23.44 -9.16
C GLY A 3 -19.46 -21.97 -8.82
N TYR A 4 -19.18 -21.69 -7.55
CA TYR A 4 -18.84 -20.36 -7.05
C TYR A 4 -17.41 -20.38 -6.52
N LEU A 5 -16.59 -19.44 -6.99
CA LEU A 5 -15.21 -19.29 -6.56
C LEU A 5 -15.11 -18.14 -5.57
N ARG A 6 -14.64 -18.44 -4.35
CA ARG A 6 -14.35 -17.45 -3.32
C ARG A 6 -12.86 -17.48 -3.02
N GLU A 7 -12.14 -16.41 -3.37
CA GLU A 7 -10.78 -16.21 -2.88
C GLU A 7 -10.86 -15.76 -1.41
N THR A 8 -10.26 -16.54 -0.50
CA THR A 8 -10.20 -16.26 0.93
C THR A 8 -9.04 -15.34 1.30
N ASP A 9 -7.92 -15.52 0.61
CA ASP A 9 -6.66 -14.86 0.93
C ASP A 9 -6.22 -13.96 -0.21
N ASP A 10 -5.84 -12.74 0.16
CA ASP A 10 -5.32 -11.76 -0.78
C ASP A 10 -3.86 -12.10 -1.14
N SER A 11 -3.49 -11.85 -2.39
CA SER A 11 -2.09 -12.04 -2.82
C SER A 11 -1.16 -11.09 -2.06
N THR A 12 -0.12 -11.64 -1.44
CA THR A 12 0.89 -10.88 -0.68
C THR A 12 2.12 -10.50 -1.51
N ALA A 13 2.31 -11.13 -2.68
CA ALA A 13 3.41 -10.84 -3.59
C ALA A 13 3.26 -9.44 -4.21
N ILE A 14 4.38 -8.73 -4.36
CA ILE A 14 4.41 -7.41 -5.03
C ILE A 14 5.07 -7.60 -6.40
N ASN A 15 4.32 -7.32 -7.46
CA ASN A 15 4.84 -7.39 -8.84
C ASN A 15 5.34 -6.01 -9.31
N TYR A 16 4.64 -4.95 -8.94
CA TYR A 16 4.98 -3.59 -9.32
C TYR A 16 4.92 -2.68 -8.09
N SER A 17 5.77 -1.66 -8.10
CA SER A 17 5.74 -0.61 -7.09
C SER A 17 6.09 0.73 -7.71
N ALA A 18 5.55 1.80 -7.14
CA ALA A 18 5.86 3.17 -7.52
C ALA A 18 5.79 4.07 -6.29
N TYR A 19 6.59 5.13 -6.27
CA TYR A 19 6.61 6.10 -5.18
C TYR A 19 6.22 7.47 -5.71
N GLY A 20 5.28 8.14 -5.05
CA GLY A 20 4.71 9.38 -5.58
C GLY A 20 3.61 9.95 -4.71
N LYS A 21 2.92 10.98 -5.23
CA LYS A 21 1.75 11.58 -4.58
C LYS A 21 0.50 11.12 -5.32
N PHE A 22 -0.19 10.12 -4.76
CA PHE A 22 -1.37 9.48 -5.35
C PHE A 22 -2.66 9.99 -4.72
N LEU A 23 -2.67 10.19 -3.40
CA LEU A 23 -3.85 10.68 -2.67
C LEU A 23 -3.82 12.21 -2.55
N PRO A 24 -4.96 12.89 -2.83
CA PRO A 24 -5.08 14.32 -2.62
C PRO A 24 -5.02 14.65 -1.12
N GLY A 25 -4.38 15.78 -0.79
CA GLY A 25 -4.18 16.23 0.58
C GLY A 25 -2.85 16.98 0.73
N GLU A 26 -2.84 18.02 1.56
CA GLU A 26 -1.63 18.79 1.85
C GLU A 26 -0.66 17.97 2.73
N ASN A 27 -1.21 17.20 3.68
CA ASN A 27 -0.43 16.49 4.71
C ASN A 27 -0.22 14.99 4.43
N THR A 28 -0.62 14.49 3.26
CA THR A 28 -0.55 13.05 2.94
C THR A 28 0.85 12.59 2.51
N GLY A 29 1.78 13.53 2.31
CA GLY A 29 3.17 13.25 1.94
C GLY A 29 3.30 12.43 0.64
N PHE A 30 4.49 11.86 0.45
CA PHE A 30 4.69 10.82 -0.57
C PHE A 30 4.19 9.47 -0.06
N GLN A 31 3.64 8.67 -0.96
CA GLN A 31 3.06 7.37 -0.70
C GLN A 31 3.72 6.32 -1.58
N LEU A 32 3.70 5.09 -1.10
CA LEU A 32 4.13 3.90 -1.82
C LEU A 32 2.92 3.19 -2.41
N LEU A 33 2.84 3.14 -3.74
CA LEU A 33 1.91 2.28 -4.47
C LEU A 33 2.55 0.91 -4.64
N THR A 34 1.79 -0.14 -4.35
CA THR A 34 2.18 -1.53 -4.65
C THR A 34 1.05 -2.22 -5.40
N ILE A 35 1.38 -3.04 -6.38
CA ILE A 35 0.43 -3.88 -7.11
C ILE A 35 0.93 -5.32 -7.09
N GLY A 36 0.09 -6.21 -6.56
CA GLY A 36 0.34 -7.63 -6.40
C GLY A 36 -0.77 -8.46 -7.03
N ALA A 37 -0.50 -9.12 -8.16
CA ALA A 37 -1.50 -9.79 -8.98
C ALA A 37 -2.70 -8.87 -9.32
N LYS A 38 -3.79 -8.97 -8.54
CA LYS A 38 -5.03 -8.19 -8.68
C LYS A 38 -5.19 -7.11 -7.60
N PHE A 39 -4.26 -6.99 -6.66
CA PHE A 39 -4.41 -6.13 -5.48
C PHE A 39 -3.56 -4.88 -5.63
N LEU A 40 -4.23 -3.73 -5.69
CA LEU A 40 -3.62 -2.40 -5.68
C LEU A 40 -3.71 -1.85 -4.26
N ARG A 41 -2.57 -1.44 -3.69
CA ARG A 41 -2.49 -0.90 -2.33
C ARG A 41 -1.64 0.37 -2.31
N ILE A 42 -2.07 1.37 -1.55
CA ILE A 42 -1.32 2.61 -1.32
C ILE A 42 -0.97 2.68 0.17
N PHE A 43 0.31 2.84 0.44
CA PHE A 43 0.86 2.93 1.79
C PHE A 43 1.41 4.32 2.08
N ARG A 44 1.21 4.75 3.33
CA ARG A 44 1.93 5.88 3.92
C ARG A 44 3.01 5.35 4.85
N VAL A 45 4.14 6.06 4.91
CA VAL A 45 5.18 5.80 5.90
C VAL A 45 4.78 6.52 7.20
N ASN A 46 4.58 5.76 8.29
CA ASN A 46 4.41 6.32 9.63
C ASN A 46 5.70 6.10 10.44
N PRO A 47 6.50 7.16 10.69
CA PRO A 47 7.73 7.07 11.45
C PRO A 47 7.50 7.06 12.98
N TYR A 48 6.27 7.24 13.45
CA TYR A 48 5.94 7.42 14.87
C TYR A 48 5.28 6.20 15.51
N VAL A 49 5.39 5.02 14.87
CA VAL A 49 4.80 3.81 15.45
C VAL A 49 5.65 3.38 16.64
N LEU A 50 5.01 3.36 17.81
CA LEU A 50 5.61 2.84 19.03
C LEU A 50 5.51 1.32 19.05
N LYS A 51 6.64 0.66 19.24
CA LYS A 51 6.69 -0.77 19.58
C LYS A 51 6.67 -0.87 21.11
N GLU A 52 5.72 -1.62 21.64
CA GLU A 52 5.64 -1.91 23.06
C GLU A 52 6.94 -2.60 23.54
N PRO A 53 7.39 -2.32 24.77
CA PRO A 53 8.50 -3.04 25.38
C PRO A 53 8.17 -4.54 25.46
N GLY A 54 9.16 -5.39 25.18
CA GLY A 54 9.01 -6.84 25.14
C GLY A 54 10.34 -7.53 25.47
N GLU A 55 10.46 -8.82 25.19
CA GLU A 55 11.65 -9.61 25.57
C GLU A 55 12.99 -9.04 25.06
N ASP A 56 12.97 -8.27 23.97
CA ASP A 56 14.18 -7.70 23.35
C ASP A 56 14.57 -6.29 23.88
N SER A 57 13.69 -5.57 24.60
CA SER A 57 13.90 -4.16 24.99
C SER A 57 12.92 -3.70 26.08
N GLU A 58 13.46 -3.16 27.18
CA GLU A 58 12.69 -2.58 28.29
C GLU A 58 12.14 -1.18 27.99
N GLU A 59 12.62 -0.52 26.93
CA GLU A 59 12.18 0.82 26.53
C GLU A 59 11.25 0.81 25.31
N TRP A 60 10.39 1.83 25.22
CA TRP A 60 9.55 2.09 24.06
C TRP A 60 10.41 2.45 22.84
N GLN A 61 10.31 1.65 21.78
CA GLN A 61 11.08 1.89 20.56
C GLN A 61 10.21 2.56 19.50
N GLN A 62 10.67 3.70 19.00
CA GLN A 62 10.09 4.34 17.83
C GLN A 62 10.52 3.57 16.58
N LYS A 63 9.55 3.03 15.83
CA LYS A 63 9.79 2.28 14.59
C LYS A 63 9.02 2.91 13.43
N THR A 64 9.61 2.81 12.25
CA THR A 64 8.93 3.17 11.02
C THR A 64 8.11 1.99 10.52
N LYS A 65 6.81 2.20 10.25
CA LYS A 65 5.89 1.20 9.70
C LYS A 65 5.16 1.75 8.48
N LEU A 66 4.84 0.87 7.54
CA LEU A 66 3.94 1.18 6.43
C LEU A 66 2.49 0.99 6.88
N GLU A 67 1.67 2.02 6.69
CA GLU A 67 0.24 2.00 6.95
C GLU A 67 -0.50 1.95 5.63
N CYS A 68 -1.36 0.95 5.44
CA CYS A 68 -2.17 0.81 4.23
C CYS A 68 -3.32 1.83 4.28
N MET A 69 -3.24 2.86 3.46
CA MET A 69 -4.22 3.93 3.37
C MET A 69 -5.38 3.58 2.42
N PHE A 70 -5.09 2.78 1.40
CA PHE A 70 -6.06 2.37 0.38
C PHE A 70 -5.75 0.97 -0.12
N SER A 71 -6.78 0.15 -0.26
CA SER A 71 -6.68 -1.20 -0.83
C SER A 71 -7.85 -1.41 -1.78
N CYS A 72 -7.55 -1.87 -3.00
CA CYS A 72 -8.54 -2.18 -4.01
C CYS A 72 -8.17 -3.47 -4.75
N ARG A 73 -9.17 -4.31 -4.99
CA ARG A 73 -9.04 -5.51 -5.81
C ARG A 73 -9.54 -5.23 -7.22
N LEU A 74 -8.64 -5.36 -8.18
CA LEU A 74 -8.92 -5.35 -9.61
C LEU A 74 -9.62 -6.65 -10.01
N LEU A 75 -10.42 -6.60 -11.07
CA LEU A 75 -11.11 -7.78 -11.60
C LEU A 75 -10.12 -8.77 -12.27
N ASN A 76 -9.00 -8.25 -12.79
CA ASN A 76 -7.98 -9.05 -13.46
C ASN A 76 -6.55 -8.67 -13.04
N LYS A 77 -5.59 -9.54 -13.36
CA LYS A 77 -4.17 -9.35 -13.04
C LYS A 77 -3.60 -8.16 -13.79
N CYS A 78 -2.78 -7.37 -13.10
CA CYS A 78 -2.04 -6.28 -13.71
C CYS A 78 -0.83 -6.80 -14.52
N HIS A 79 -0.68 -6.35 -15.76
CA HIS A 79 0.42 -6.73 -16.66
C HIS A 79 1.53 -5.69 -16.76
N SER A 80 1.22 -4.41 -16.52
CA SER A 80 2.19 -3.32 -16.52
C SER A 80 1.58 -2.12 -15.79
N VAL A 81 2.44 -1.24 -15.28
CA VAL A 81 2.06 -0.07 -14.49
C VAL A 81 2.89 1.12 -14.96
N ALA A 82 2.23 2.26 -15.17
CA ALA A 82 2.88 3.54 -15.39
C ALA A 82 2.23 4.59 -14.49
N VAL A 83 3.05 5.52 -14.00
CA VAL A 83 2.60 6.64 -13.17
C VAL A 83 3.02 7.92 -13.87
N ALA A 84 2.06 8.82 -14.08
CA ALA A 84 2.29 10.12 -14.67
C ALA A 84 1.55 11.20 -13.87
N ARG A 85 2.15 12.39 -13.80
CA ARG A 85 1.51 13.58 -13.23
C ARG A 85 0.85 14.36 -14.36
N VAL A 86 -0.47 14.48 -14.31
CA VAL A 86 -1.22 15.31 -15.26
C VAL A 86 -0.92 16.79 -14.96
N PRO A 87 -0.50 17.60 -15.96
CA PRO A 87 -0.34 19.03 -15.78
C PRO A 87 -1.70 19.65 -15.43
N ARG A 88 -1.73 20.54 -14.44
CA ARG A 88 -2.91 21.37 -14.20
C ARG A 88 -2.83 22.55 -15.16
N GLU A 89 -3.76 22.64 -16.11
CA GLU A 89 -4.00 23.89 -16.83
C GLU A 89 -4.50 24.94 -15.82
N PHE A 90 -3.99 26.17 -15.95
CA PHE A 90 -4.15 27.28 -15.02
C PHE A 90 -5.59 27.82 -14.98
#